data_AF-A0AAN5D2Z2-F1
#
_entry.id   AF-A0AAN5D2Z2-F1
#
_cell.length_a   1.000
_cell.length_b   1.000
_cell.length_c   1.000
_cell.angle_alpha   90.00
_cell.angle_beta   90.00
_cell.angle_gamma   90.00
#
_symmetry.space_group_name_H-M   'P 1'
#
loop_
_entity.id
_entity.type
_entity.pdbx_description
1 polymer ?
#
loop_
_entity_poly.entity_id
_entity_poly.type
_entity_poly.pdbx_seq_one_letter_code
_entity_poly.pdbx_strand_id
1 'polypeptide(L)'
;QEFVNLLHFLYHQSTLTDRTVPHILKLADQLNMENMLKQSEWHIFQSNGFDVVKKLLYADQYRLTSLKDHCLKSPDIIGKLKSSPEFDLLSDGTKAAICDIMMKQT
;
A
#
# COMPACT_ATOMS: atom_id res chain seq x y z
N GLN A 1 -0.99 27.52 -7.59
CA GLN A 1 0.18 27.15 -8.41
C GLN A 1 1.47 27.03 -7.58
N GLU A 2 1.63 27.83 -6.52
CA GLU A 2 2.78 27.77 -5.60
C GLU A 2 2.89 26.44 -4.82
N PHE A 3 1.78 25.82 -4.45
CA PHE A 3 1.77 24.53 -3.74
C PHE A 3 2.28 23.36 -4.61
N VAL A 4 2.01 23.38 -5.91
CA VAL A 4 2.51 22.38 -6.87
C VAL A 4 4.01 22.60 -7.12
N ASN A 5 4.47 23.85 -7.15
CA ASN A 5 5.90 24.16 -7.26
C ASN A 5 6.68 23.80 -5.99
N LEU A 6 6.08 23.96 -4.80
CA LEU A 6 6.66 23.51 -3.53
C LEU A 6 6.74 21.98 -3.47
N LEU A 7 5.69 21.29 -3.96
CA LEU A 7 5.71 19.84 -4.11
C LEU A 7 6.78 19.41 -5.11
N HIS A 8 6.86 20.06 -6.27
CA HIS A 8 7.87 19.76 -7.30
C HIS A 8 9.30 19.98 -6.77
N PHE A 9 9.52 21.00 -5.93
CA PHE A 9 10.79 21.26 -5.26
C PHE A 9 11.12 20.21 -4.17
N LEU A 10 10.14 19.78 -3.38
CA LEU A 10 10.29 18.72 -2.38
C LEU A 10 10.52 17.34 -3.05
N TYR A 11 9.85 17.07 -4.16
CA TYR A 11 9.94 15.80 -4.91
C TYR A 11 11.19 15.70 -5.79
N HIS A 12 11.69 16.79 -6.37
CA HIS A 12 12.91 16.75 -7.19
C HIS A 12 14.20 16.64 -6.36
N GLN A 13 14.15 16.75 -5.02
CA GLN A 13 15.32 16.61 -4.16
C GLN A 13 15.22 15.56 -3.05
N SER A 14 14.15 14.76 -2.98
CA SER A 14 14.10 13.65 -2.04
C SER A 14 13.67 12.34 -2.73
N THR A 15 14.56 11.37 -2.71
CA THR A 15 14.26 9.99 -3.10
C THR A 15 13.07 9.49 -2.28
N LEU A 16 11.99 9.05 -2.94
CA LEU A 16 10.94 8.25 -2.30
C LEU A 16 11.65 7.15 -1.53
N THR A 17 11.49 7.16 -0.22
CA THR A 17 12.12 6.23 0.70
C THR A 17 11.00 5.58 1.49
N ASP A 18 11.21 4.36 1.96
CA ASP A 18 10.22 3.60 2.76
C ASP A 18 9.63 4.40 3.94
N ARG A 19 10.37 5.41 4.45
CA ARG A 19 9.92 6.31 5.51
C ARG A 19 9.02 7.46 5.05
N THR A 20 9.24 7.99 3.86
CA THR A 20 8.48 9.13 3.30
C THR A 20 7.26 8.69 2.52
N VAL A 21 7.29 7.48 1.95
CA VAL A 21 6.18 6.88 1.19
C VAL A 21 4.83 6.92 1.92
N PRO A 22 4.71 6.61 3.23
CA PRO A 22 3.43 6.69 3.94
C PRO A 22 2.90 8.12 4.07
N HIS A 23 3.80 9.10 4.27
CA HIS A 23 3.43 10.51 4.35
C HIS A 23 2.97 11.04 2.99
N ILE A 24 3.65 10.63 1.94
CA ILE A 24 3.27 10.95 0.57
C ILE A 24 1.92 10.34 0.22
N LEU A 25 1.68 9.08 0.56
CA LEU A 25 0.39 8.41 0.32
C LEU A 25 -0.76 9.16 0.99
N LYS A 26 -0.57 9.56 2.25
CA LYS A 26 -1.56 10.36 2.98
C LYS A 26 -1.84 11.70 2.29
N LEU A 27 -0.80 12.41 1.85
CA LEU A 27 -0.96 13.69 1.15
C LEU A 27 -1.60 13.50 -0.22
N ALA A 28 -1.23 12.45 -0.95
CA ALA A 28 -1.78 12.15 -2.26
C ALA A 28 -3.26 11.79 -2.19
N ASP A 29 -3.67 11.03 -1.17
CA ASP A 29 -5.09 10.75 -0.87
C ASP A 29 -5.85 12.03 -0.48
N GLN A 30 -5.30 12.85 0.42
CA GLN A 30 -5.93 14.12 0.86
C GLN A 30 -6.09 15.14 -0.27
N LEU A 31 -5.14 15.17 -1.21
CA LEU A 31 -5.13 16.11 -2.33
C LEU A 31 -5.74 15.51 -3.60
N ASN A 32 -6.24 14.28 -3.54
CA ASN A 32 -6.80 13.52 -4.66
C ASN A 32 -5.85 13.45 -5.88
N MET A 33 -4.55 13.33 -5.61
CA MET A 33 -3.48 13.27 -6.62
C MET A 33 -3.24 11.83 -7.06
N GLU A 34 -4.06 11.33 -8.00
CA GLU A 34 -3.95 9.96 -8.52
C GLU A 34 -2.55 9.59 -9.04
N ASN A 35 -1.84 10.53 -9.67
CA ASN A 35 -0.49 10.29 -10.17
C ASN A 35 0.51 10.01 -9.02
N MET A 36 0.39 10.71 -7.90
CA MET A 36 1.26 10.51 -6.74
C MET A 36 0.90 9.23 -5.99
N LEU A 37 -0.39 8.87 -5.93
CA LEU A 37 -0.83 7.58 -5.43
C LEU A 37 -0.22 6.44 -6.24
N LYS A 38 -0.28 6.50 -7.58
CA LYS A 38 0.33 5.49 -8.47
C LYS A 38 1.85 5.40 -8.31
N GLN A 39 2.55 6.53 -8.21
CA GLN A 39 4.00 6.53 -7.99
C GLN A 39 4.38 5.90 -6.65
N SER A 40 3.61 6.21 -5.61
CA SER A 40 3.82 5.64 -4.26
C SER A 40 3.49 4.15 -4.23
N GLU A 41 2.39 3.76 -4.88
CA GLU A 41 2.01 2.36 -5.06
C GLU A 41 3.13 1.57 -5.76
N TRP A 42 3.67 2.11 -6.85
CA TRP A 42 4.77 1.49 -7.59
C TRP A 42 6.04 1.40 -6.73
N HIS A 43 6.31 2.41 -5.91
CA HIS A 43 7.46 2.38 -5.00
C HIS A 43 7.29 1.33 -3.90
N ILE A 44 6.12 1.24 -3.27
CA ILE A 44 5.82 0.17 -2.28
C ILE A 44 5.92 -1.20 -2.95
N PHE A 45 5.40 -1.31 -4.18
CA PHE A 45 5.46 -2.53 -4.95
C PHE A 45 6.90 -3.00 -5.16
N GLN A 46 7.76 -2.11 -5.65
CA GLN A 46 9.17 -2.40 -5.95
C GLN A 46 10.07 -2.48 -4.72
N SER A 47 9.69 -1.82 -3.62
CA SER A 47 10.49 -1.83 -2.41
C SER A 47 10.45 -3.22 -1.76
N ASN A 48 11.64 -3.80 -1.58
CA ASN A 48 11.84 -5.03 -0.81
C ASN A 48 11.90 -4.77 0.70
N GLY A 49 11.87 -3.50 1.12
CA GLY A 49 11.87 -3.11 2.53
C GLY A 49 10.52 -3.31 3.22
N PHE A 50 9.44 -3.41 2.45
CA PHE A 50 8.11 -3.71 2.98
C PHE A 50 7.79 -5.20 2.85
N ASP A 51 7.45 -5.82 3.97
CA ASP A 51 6.84 -7.14 3.93
C ASP A 51 5.47 -7.10 3.25
N VAL A 52 5.07 -8.21 2.65
CA VAL A 52 3.82 -8.32 1.87
C VAL A 52 2.61 -7.92 2.72
N VAL A 53 2.64 -8.18 4.02
CA VAL A 53 1.57 -7.77 4.95
C VAL A 53 1.48 -6.25 5.09
N LYS A 54 2.62 -5.54 5.21
CA LYS A 54 2.64 -4.07 5.25
C LYS A 54 2.20 -3.47 3.93
N LYS A 55 2.57 -4.07 2.79
CA LYS A 55 2.07 -3.67 1.48
C LYS A 55 0.55 -3.78 1.40
N LEU A 56 -0.01 -4.88 1.91
CA LEU A 56 -1.45 -5.10 1.96
C LEU A 56 -2.16 -4.10 2.89
N LEU A 57 -1.57 -3.77 4.05
CA LEU A 57 -2.11 -2.77 4.97
C LEU A 57 -2.21 -1.39 4.31
N TYR A 58 -1.16 -0.96 3.60
CA TYR A 58 -1.21 0.31 2.86
C TYR A 58 -2.22 0.25 1.71
N ALA A 59 -2.32 -0.89 1.02
CA ALA A 59 -3.29 -1.08 -0.04
C ALA A 59 -4.73 -1.00 0.49
N ASP A 60 -4.99 -1.54 1.67
CA ASP A 60 -6.28 -1.46 2.35
C ASP A 60 -6.58 -0.03 2.80
N GLN A 61 -5.63 0.62 3.48
CA GLN A 61 -5.80 1.96 4.04
C GLN A 61 -6.02 3.04 2.98
N TYR A 62 -5.30 2.96 1.86
CA TYR A 62 -5.34 3.95 0.78
C TYR A 62 -6.12 3.45 -0.44
N ARG A 63 -6.87 2.36 -0.31
CA ARG A 63 -7.70 1.75 -1.38
C ARG A 63 -6.93 1.51 -2.69
N LEU A 64 -5.67 1.12 -2.59
CA LEU A 64 -4.83 0.76 -3.75
C LEU A 64 -5.21 -0.64 -4.22
N THR A 65 -6.18 -0.73 -5.13
CA THR A 65 -6.73 -2.00 -5.62
C THR A 65 -5.68 -2.86 -6.33
N SER A 66 -4.78 -2.28 -7.14
CA SER A 66 -3.76 -3.05 -7.86
C SER A 66 -2.75 -3.71 -6.91
N LEU A 67 -2.27 -2.96 -5.91
CA LEU A 67 -1.38 -3.49 -4.89
C LEU A 67 -2.07 -4.54 -4.02
N LYS A 68 -3.36 -4.33 -3.68
CA LYS A 68 -4.17 -5.30 -2.92
C LYS A 68 -4.31 -6.61 -3.69
N ASP A 69 -4.72 -6.55 -4.96
CA ASP A 69 -4.86 -7.75 -5.81
C ASP A 69 -3.53 -8.50 -5.97
N HIS A 70 -2.42 -7.78 -6.12
CA HIS A 70 -1.11 -8.41 -6.22
C HIS A 70 -0.71 -9.12 -4.92
N CYS A 71 -0.93 -8.49 -3.77
CA CYS A 71 -0.63 -9.11 -2.47
C CYS A 71 -1.52 -10.32 -2.20
N LEU A 72 -2.81 -10.24 -2.55
CA LEU A 72 -3.79 -11.32 -2.40
C LEU A 72 -3.53 -12.51 -3.33
N LYS A 73 -2.92 -12.28 -4.50
CA LYS A 73 -2.46 -13.35 -5.42
C LYS A 73 -1.19 -14.06 -4.93
N SER A 74 -0.50 -13.53 -3.93
CA SER A 74 0.71 -14.18 -3.40
C SER A 74 0.32 -15.46 -2.65
N PRO A 75 0.84 -16.64 -3.04
CA PRO A 75 0.42 -17.92 -2.47
C PRO A 75 0.75 -18.06 -0.97
N ASP A 76 1.74 -17.31 -0.50
CA ASP A 76 2.22 -17.34 0.88
C ASP A 76 1.61 -16.23 1.75
N ILE A 77 0.65 -15.46 1.20
CA ILE A 77 0.04 -14.34 1.94
C ILE A 77 -0.66 -14.84 3.19
N ILE A 78 -1.44 -15.92 3.11
CA ILE A 78 -2.27 -16.41 4.22
C ILE A 78 -1.40 -16.82 5.41
N GLY A 79 -0.26 -17.48 5.16
CA GLY A 79 0.68 -17.89 6.20
C GLY A 79 1.37 -16.71 6.86
N LYS A 80 1.86 -15.76 6.05
CA LYS A 80 2.51 -14.53 6.54
C LYS A 80 1.56 -13.63 7.31
N LEU A 81 0.33 -13.52 6.84
CA LEU A 81 -0.69 -12.68 7.45
C LEU A 81 -1.13 -13.22 8.82
N LYS A 82 -1.40 -14.54 8.91
CA LYS A 82 -1.77 -15.18 10.19
C LYS A 82 -0.68 -15.04 11.25
N SER A 83 0.58 -14.88 10.85
CA SER A 83 1.73 -14.76 11.74
C SER A 83 2.07 -13.30 12.09
N SER A 84 1.42 -12.33 11.45
CA SER A 84 1.74 -10.92 11.54
C SER A 84 0.75 -10.17 12.45
N PRO A 85 1.22 -9.30 13.37
CA PRO A 85 0.33 -8.47 14.19
C PRO A 85 -0.44 -7.42 13.37
N GLU A 86 0.02 -7.12 12.15
CA GLU A 86 -0.66 -6.21 11.24
C GLU A 86 -1.97 -6.79 10.67
N PHE A 87 -2.24 -8.10 10.83
CA PHE A 87 -3.53 -8.69 10.47
C PHE A 87 -4.70 -8.05 11.23
N ASP A 88 -4.51 -7.74 12.51
CA ASP A 88 -5.55 -7.14 13.33
C ASP A 88 -5.90 -5.72 12.89
N LEU A 89 -4.93 -5.00 12.29
CA LEU A 89 -5.07 -3.64 11.78
C LEU A 89 -5.78 -3.57 10.42
N LEU A 90 -5.97 -4.70 9.73
CA LEU A 90 -6.69 -4.74 8.46
C LEU A 90 -8.19 -4.48 8.67
N SER A 91 -8.80 -3.80 7.71
CA SER A 91 -10.24 -3.63 7.67
C SER A 91 -10.98 -4.96 7.51
N ASP A 92 -12.21 -5.02 7.99
CA ASP A 92 -13.09 -6.19 7.86
C ASP A 92 -13.27 -6.58 6.38
N GLY A 93 -13.27 -5.61 5.47
CA GLY A 93 -13.38 -5.86 4.03
C GLY A 93 -12.16 -6.59 3.45
N THR A 94 -10.96 -6.31 3.95
CA THR A 94 -9.75 -7.05 3.53
C THR A 94 -9.67 -8.42 4.19
N LYS A 95 -10.02 -8.54 5.48
CA LYS A 95 -10.14 -9.83 6.17
C LYS A 95 -11.14 -10.76 5.47
N ALA A 96 -12.30 -10.24 5.06
CA ALA A 96 -13.28 -10.99 4.28
C ALA A 96 -12.71 -11.47 2.93
N ALA A 97 -12.03 -10.60 2.18
CA ALA A 97 -11.40 -10.98 0.92
C ALA A 97 -10.35 -12.10 1.09
N ILE A 98 -9.57 -12.07 2.17
CA ILE A 98 -8.60 -13.13 2.49
C ILE A 98 -9.32 -14.43 2.84
N CYS A 99 -10.39 -14.37 3.64
CA CYS A 99 -11.22 -15.53 3.95
C CYS A 99 -11.81 -16.16 2.69
N ASP A 100 -12.31 -15.35 1.74
CA ASP A 100 -12.84 -15.82 0.46
C ASP A 100 -11.78 -16.54 -0.37
N ILE A 101 -10.54 -16.03 -0.37
CA ILE A 101 -9.42 -16.68 -1.08
C ILE A 101 -9.07 -18.01 -0.39
N MET A 102 -9.03 -18.05 0.94
CA MET A 102 -8.78 -19.27 1.70
C MET A 102 -9.84 -20.34 1.43
N MET A 103 -11.11 -19.95 1.35
CA MET A 103 -12.21 -20.86 1.02
C MET A 103 -12.16 -21.35 -0.43
N LYS A 104 -11.70 -20.54 -1.39
CA LYS A 104 -11.56 -20.93 -2.80
C LYS A 104 -10.36 -21.83 -3.09
N GLN A 105 -9.37 -21.88 -2.21
CA GLN A 105 -8.20 -22.75 -2.34
C GLN A 105 -8.38 -24.13 -1.69
N THR A 106 -9.51 -24.38 -1.01
CA THR A 106 -9.88 -25.69 -0.43
C THR A 106 -10.80 -26.44 -1.37
#